data_AF-A0A538FQ85-F1
#
_entry.id   AF-A0A538FQ85-F1
#
_cell.length_a   1.000
_cell.length_b   1.000
_cell.length_c   1.000
_cell.angle_alpha   90.00
_cell.angle_beta   90.00
_cell.angle_gamma   90.00
#
_symmetry.space_group_name_H-M   'P 1'
#
loop_
_entity.id
_entity.type
_entity.pdbx_description
1 polymer ?
#
loop_
_entity_poly.entity_id
_entity_poly.type
_entity_poly.pdbx_seq_one_letter_code
_entity_poly.pdbx_strand_id
1 'polypeptide(L)'
;MAGLAIITEACIDVKDRACVDVCPVQCIYEFDPAKNLLFSEAEAGSGVTENTHAPSPDAIAVFGDSILYVNLDECTSCTACYQPDVCPVGAIYSEEHVPDGSPTSAKYNAEDQNKGHDHTFFIQLSRDVFAD
;
A
#
# COMPACT_ATOMS: atom_id res chain seq x y z
N MET A 1 -2.79 4.51 -18.50
CA MET A 1 -1.64 3.65 -18.15
C MET A 1 -2.00 2.98 -16.84
N ALA A 2 -1.69 1.69 -16.73
CA ALA A 2 -2.05 0.84 -15.60
C ALA A 2 -0.73 0.46 -14.92
N GLY A 3 -0.35 1.19 -13.87
CA GLY A 3 0.86 0.90 -13.09
C GLY A 3 0.52 0.23 -11.77
N LEU A 4 1.54 -0.34 -11.12
CA LEU A 4 1.42 -1.02 -9.84
C LEU A 4 0.96 -0.04 -8.76
N ALA A 5 0.17 -0.53 -7.80
CA ALA A 5 -0.34 0.32 -6.72
C ALA A 5 0.71 0.49 -5.62
N ILE A 6 0.95 1.73 -5.21
CA ILE A 6 1.88 2.10 -4.14
C ILE A 6 1.09 2.81 -3.04
N ILE A 7 1.14 2.27 -1.83
CA ILE A 7 0.53 2.88 -0.63
C ILE A 7 1.57 3.79 0.02
N THR A 8 1.17 5.02 0.29
CA THR A 8 2.04 6.09 0.81
C THR A 8 1.66 6.49 2.23
N GLU A 9 2.39 7.47 2.78
CA GLU A 9 2.28 7.94 4.16
C GLU A 9 0.87 8.33 4.61
N ALA A 10 -0.03 8.74 3.71
CA ALA A 10 -1.40 9.08 4.09
C ALA A 10 -2.19 7.87 4.66
N CYS A 11 -1.72 6.63 4.45
CA CYS A 11 -2.31 5.42 5.02
C CYS A 11 -1.85 5.14 6.47
N ILE A 12 -0.75 5.76 6.93
CA ILE A 12 -0.18 5.54 8.26
C ILE A 12 -1.24 5.88 9.33
N ASP A 13 -1.44 4.98 10.28
CA ASP A 13 -2.42 5.05 11.37
C ASP A 13 -3.91 5.12 10.93
N VAL A 14 -4.19 5.19 9.63
CA VAL A 14 -5.55 5.21 9.08
C VAL A 14 -6.04 3.78 8.84
N LYS A 15 -5.26 2.98 8.09
CA LYS A 15 -5.55 1.57 7.76
C LYS A 15 -7.04 1.27 7.55
N ASP A 16 -7.68 2.02 6.66
CA ASP A 16 -9.14 1.91 6.41
C ASP A 16 -9.54 0.54 5.82
N ARG A 17 -8.62 -0.11 5.10
CA ARG A 17 -8.78 -1.44 4.47
C ARG A 17 -9.81 -1.54 3.34
N ALA A 18 -10.52 -0.48 2.95
CA ALA A 18 -11.40 -0.52 1.78
C ALA A 18 -10.69 -0.95 0.47
N CYS A 19 -9.39 -0.71 0.36
CA CYS A 19 -8.58 -1.16 -0.78
C CYS A 19 -8.43 -2.69 -0.86
N VAL A 20 -8.54 -3.41 0.27
CA VAL A 20 -8.45 -4.87 0.34
C VAL A 20 -9.67 -5.51 -0.31
N ASP A 21 -10.87 -4.98 -0.03
CA ASP A 21 -12.14 -5.51 -0.53
C ASP A 21 -12.27 -5.43 -2.06
N VAL A 22 -11.61 -4.44 -2.67
CA VAL A 22 -11.66 -4.25 -4.13
C VAL A 22 -10.51 -4.91 -4.88
N CYS A 23 -9.54 -5.51 -4.17
CA CYS A 23 -8.36 -6.09 -4.78
C CYS A 23 -8.68 -7.50 -5.34
N PRO A 24 -8.67 -7.72 -6.66
CA PRO A 24 -9.09 -9.00 -7.25
C PRO A 24 -8.09 -10.15 -7.00
N VAL A 25 -6.87 -9.82 -6.56
CA VAL A 25 -5.77 -10.77 -6.35
C VAL A 25 -5.27 -10.78 -4.91
N GLN A 26 -5.93 -10.05 -4.00
CA GLN A 26 -5.56 -9.96 -2.58
C GLN A 26 -4.05 -9.71 -2.35
N CYS A 27 -3.50 -8.75 -3.09
CA CYS A 27 -2.07 -8.38 -3.02
C CYS A 27 -1.78 -7.26 -1.99
N ILE A 28 -2.72 -6.93 -1.11
CA ILE A 28 -2.56 -5.90 -0.07
C ILE A 28 -2.50 -6.58 1.29
N TYR A 29 -1.44 -6.28 2.04
CA TYR A 29 -1.08 -6.99 3.26
C TYR A 29 -1.00 -6.05 4.45
N GLU A 30 -1.38 -6.56 5.61
CA GLU A 30 -1.16 -5.95 6.92
C GLU A 30 -0.13 -6.77 7.70
N PHE A 31 0.67 -6.10 8.53
CA PHE A 31 1.65 -6.77 9.37
C PHE A 31 1.05 -7.20 10.72
N ASP A 32 1.18 -8.48 11.05
CA ASP A 32 0.88 -9.04 12.36
C ASP A 32 2.18 -9.12 13.20
N PRO A 33 2.38 -8.23 14.18
CA PRO A 33 3.59 -8.24 15.01
C PRO A 33 3.67 -9.45 15.95
N ALA A 34 2.56 -10.12 16.25
CA ALA A 34 2.56 -11.30 17.12
C ALA A 34 3.04 -12.56 16.37
N LYS A 35 2.74 -12.65 15.07
CA LYS A 35 3.20 -13.77 14.22
C LYS A 35 4.43 -13.44 13.39
N ASN A 36 4.82 -12.16 13.32
CA ASN A 36 5.86 -11.65 12.41
C ASN A 36 5.58 -12.04 10.94
N LEU A 37 4.33 -11.84 10.51
CA LEU A 37 3.86 -12.20 9.18
C LEU A 37 3.04 -11.07 8.58
N LEU A 38 3.16 -10.90 7.27
CA LEU A 38 2.24 -10.13 6.46
C LEU A 38 1.06 -11.02 6.11
N PHE A 39 -0.17 -10.54 6.32
CA PHE A 39 -1.39 -11.27 6.01
C PHE A 39 -2.33 -10.41 5.18
N SER A 40 -3.03 -11.03 4.24
CA SER A 40 -4.10 -10.42 3.46
C SER A 40 -5.40 -11.13 3.77
N GLU A 41 -6.44 -10.38 4.14
CA GLU A 41 -7.77 -10.94 4.41
C GLU A 41 -8.59 -11.01 3.12
N ALA A 42 -9.44 -12.02 2.96
CA ALA A 42 -10.33 -12.15 1.80
C ALA A 42 -11.32 -10.97 1.67
N GLU A 43 -11.79 -10.50 2.83
CA GLU A 43 -12.58 -9.27 3.00
C GLU A 43 -12.12 -8.60 4.30
N ALA A 44 -12.07 -7.27 4.32
CA ALA A 44 -11.62 -6.47 5.44
C ALA A 44 -12.42 -6.80 6.71
N GLY A 45 -11.73 -7.31 7.75
CA GLY A 45 -12.36 -7.66 9.02
C GLY A 45 -13.17 -8.96 9.00
N SER A 46 -13.11 -9.75 7.93
CA SER A 46 -13.67 -11.11 7.92
C SER A 46 -12.93 -12.06 8.85
N GLY A 47 -11.67 -11.78 9.20
CA GLY A 47 -10.80 -12.69 9.93
C GLY A 47 -10.35 -13.90 9.12
N VAL A 48 -10.69 -13.96 7.83
CA VAL A 48 -10.30 -15.03 6.91
C VAL A 48 -9.06 -14.59 6.16
N THR A 49 -7.90 -15.11 6.56
CA THR A 49 -6.64 -14.88 5.85
C THR A 49 -6.63 -15.65 4.54
N GLU A 50 -6.52 -14.94 3.41
CA GLU A 50 -6.42 -15.52 2.08
C GLU A 50 -4.95 -15.83 1.73
N ASN A 51 -4.07 -14.84 1.90
CA ASN A 51 -2.64 -14.97 1.60
C ASN A 51 -1.76 -14.50 2.77
N THR A 52 -0.53 -15.02 2.83
CA THR A 52 0.46 -14.60 3.82
C THR A 52 1.87 -14.56 3.24
N HIS A 53 2.70 -13.62 3.70
CA HIS A 53 4.11 -13.52 3.37
C HIS A 53 4.98 -13.32 4.62
N ALA A 54 6.23 -13.75 4.54
CA ALA A 54 7.24 -13.39 5.52
C ALA A 54 7.83 -12.02 5.13
N PRO A 55 7.78 -11.01 6.02
CA PRO A 55 8.38 -9.72 5.73
C PRO A 55 9.89 -9.75 5.91
N SER A 56 10.59 -8.91 5.14
CA SER A 56 11.97 -8.56 5.42
C SER A 56 12.08 -7.81 6.77
N PRO A 57 12.91 -8.27 7.71
CA PRO A 57 12.96 -7.73 9.08
C PRO A 57 13.44 -6.28 9.14
N ASP A 58 14.35 -5.87 8.24
CA ASP A 58 14.87 -4.50 8.22
C ASP A 58 13.83 -3.51 7.64
N ALA A 59 13.12 -3.91 6.59
CA ALA A 59 12.14 -3.05 5.93
C ALA A 59 10.85 -2.91 6.76
N ILE A 60 10.38 -4.01 7.35
CA ILE A 60 9.16 -3.99 8.17
C ILE A 60 9.36 -3.21 9.47
N ALA A 61 10.59 -3.13 9.99
CA ALA A 61 10.89 -2.35 11.19
C ALA A 61 10.66 -0.83 11.02
N VAL A 62 10.54 -0.34 9.78
CA VAL A 62 10.33 1.11 9.51
C VAL A 62 8.93 1.56 9.94
N PHE A 63 7.88 0.85 9.51
CA PHE A 63 6.49 1.21 9.81
C PHE A 63 5.68 0.12 10.51
N GLY A 64 6.14 -1.13 10.48
CA GLY A 64 5.51 -2.26 11.17
C GLY A 64 4.03 -2.40 10.82
N ASP A 65 3.17 -2.42 11.82
CA ASP A 65 1.72 -2.53 11.61
C ASP A 65 1.05 -1.17 11.36
N SER A 66 1.78 -0.07 11.22
CA SER A 66 1.18 1.26 11.09
C SER A 66 0.62 1.55 9.69
N ILE A 67 0.97 0.73 8.68
CA ILE A 67 0.59 0.93 7.27
C ILE A 67 0.24 -0.41 6.61
N LEU A 68 -0.49 -0.34 5.49
CA LEU A 68 -0.71 -1.48 4.59
C LEU A 68 0.37 -1.52 3.50
N TYR A 69 0.77 -2.73 3.10
CA TYR A 69 1.82 -2.97 2.11
C TYR A 69 1.25 -3.64 0.87
N VAL A 70 1.65 -3.20 -0.31
CA VAL A 70 1.26 -3.85 -1.58
C VAL A 70 2.40 -4.75 -2.05
N ASN A 71 2.09 -6.01 -2.32
CA ASN A 71 3.04 -6.89 -3.00
C ASN A 71 3.05 -6.57 -4.50
N LEU A 72 4.17 -6.04 -4.98
CA LEU A 72 4.33 -5.60 -6.36
C LEU A 72 4.48 -6.76 -7.36
N ASP A 73 4.94 -7.92 -6.91
CA ASP A 73 5.03 -9.13 -7.74
C ASP A 73 3.67 -9.79 -7.98
N GLU A 74 2.71 -9.59 -7.08
CA GLU A 74 1.34 -10.11 -7.19
C GLU A 74 0.36 -9.10 -7.81
N CYS A 75 0.68 -7.81 -7.76
CA CYS A 75 -0.20 -6.75 -8.24
C CYS A 75 -0.36 -6.82 -9.77
N THR A 76 -1.60 -6.95 -10.22
CA THR A 76 -1.94 -7.04 -11.67
C THR A 76 -2.24 -5.69 -12.32
N SER A 77 -1.89 -4.59 -11.63
CA SER A 77 -2.20 -3.20 -12.04
C SER A 77 -3.66 -2.98 -12.47
N CYS A 78 -4.61 -3.66 -11.82
CA CYS A 78 -6.05 -3.57 -12.13
C CYS A 78 -6.69 -2.21 -11.85
N THR A 79 -6.00 -1.32 -11.13
CA THR A 79 -6.39 0.06 -10.81
C THR A 79 -7.56 0.25 -9.84
N ALA A 80 -8.17 -0.84 -9.36
CA ALA A 80 -9.36 -0.78 -8.51
C ALA A 80 -9.09 -0.11 -7.15
N CYS A 81 -7.94 -0.39 -6.52
CA CYS A 81 -7.62 0.08 -5.18
C CYS A 81 -7.34 1.59 -5.09
N TYR A 82 -6.78 2.21 -6.12
CA TYR A 82 -6.45 3.64 -6.12
C TYR A 82 -7.51 4.49 -6.83
N GLN A 83 -8.70 3.94 -7.07
CA GLN A 83 -9.83 4.77 -7.47
C GLN A 83 -10.15 5.78 -6.35
N PRO A 84 -10.55 7.01 -6.70
CA PRO A 84 -10.77 8.09 -5.73
C PRO A 84 -11.85 7.76 -4.69
N ASP A 85 -12.81 6.90 -5.02
CA ASP A 85 -13.88 6.52 -4.11
C ASP A 85 -13.51 5.38 -3.14
N VAL A 86 -12.33 4.78 -3.29
CA VAL A 86 -11.91 3.61 -2.50
C VAL A 86 -11.04 4.01 -1.31
N CYS A 87 -10.03 4.84 -1.51
CA CYS A 87 -9.14 5.25 -0.43
C CYS A 87 -9.51 6.66 0.07
N PRO A 88 -10.16 6.81 1.24
CA PRO A 88 -10.69 8.11 1.71
C PRO A 88 -9.61 9.14 2.04
N VAL A 89 -8.35 8.72 2.12
CA VAL A 89 -7.19 9.58 2.41
C VAL A 89 -6.29 9.76 1.18
N GLY A 90 -6.68 9.20 0.03
CA GLY A 90 -5.92 9.32 -1.21
C GLY A 90 -4.50 8.77 -1.14
N ALA A 91 -4.23 7.78 -0.29
CA ALA A 91 -2.88 7.29 -0.02
C ALA A 91 -2.30 6.40 -1.12
N ILE A 92 -3.10 5.95 -2.08
CA ILE A 92 -2.69 4.97 -3.08
C ILE A 92 -2.44 5.66 -4.41
N TYR A 93 -1.27 5.43 -4.97
CA TYR A 93 -0.82 5.99 -6.24
C TYR A 93 -0.42 4.86 -7.20
N SER A 94 -0.36 5.18 -8.48
CA SER A 94 0.31 4.31 -9.44
C SER A 94 1.81 4.54 -9.36
N GLU A 95 2.63 3.49 -9.42
CA GLU A 95 4.10 3.52 -9.33
C GLU A 95 4.73 4.59 -10.24
N GLU A 96 4.21 4.74 -11.45
CA GLU A 96 4.67 5.70 -12.45
C GLU A 96 4.21 7.16 -12.18
N HIS A 97 3.25 7.33 -11.28
CA HIS A 97 2.63 8.60 -10.91
C HIS A 97 2.74 8.89 -9.39
N VAL A 98 3.69 8.27 -8.69
CA VAL A 98 3.97 8.60 -7.31
C VAL A 98 4.64 9.98 -7.26
N PRO A 99 4.11 10.95 -6.51
CA PRO A 99 4.69 12.29 -6.44
C PRO A 99 5.99 12.32 -5.63
N ASP A 100 7.03 12.97 -6.16
CA ASP A 100 8.37 13.05 -5.55
C ASP A 100 8.62 14.33 -4.71
N GLY A 101 7.58 15.11 -4.41
CA GLY A 101 7.75 16.40 -3.70
C GLY A 101 8.11 17.56 -4.60
N SER A 102 8.55 17.32 -5.84
CA SER A 102 8.87 18.38 -6.79
C SER A 102 7.61 19.08 -7.33
N PRO A 103 7.65 20.41 -7.55
CA PRO A 103 6.56 21.13 -8.22
C PRO A 103 6.30 20.68 -9.67
N THR A 104 7.17 19.85 -10.25
CA THR A 104 7.04 19.32 -11.62
C THR A 104 6.60 17.85 -11.67
N SER A 105 6.37 17.20 -10.52
CA SER A 105 6.04 15.78 -10.43
C SER A 105 4.59 15.47 -10.81
N ALA A 106 4.22 14.19 -10.73
CA ALA A 106 2.82 13.76 -10.73
C ALA A 106 2.01 14.52 -9.67
N LYS A 107 0.72 14.72 -9.94
CA LYS A 107 -0.18 15.43 -9.00
C LYS A 107 -0.57 14.50 -7.86
N TYR A 108 -0.51 15.03 -6.64
CA TYR A 108 -1.09 14.41 -5.46
C TYR A 108 -2.60 14.19 -5.61
N ASN A 109 -3.10 13.14 -4.97
CA ASN A 109 -4.52 12.89 -4.86
C ASN A 109 -5.21 14.01 -4.06
N ALA A 110 -6.49 14.25 -4.35
CA ALA A 110 -7.22 15.37 -3.75
C ALA A 110 -7.27 15.26 -2.22
N GLU A 111 -7.47 14.06 -1.69
CA GLU A 111 -7.61 13.75 -0.27
C GLU A 111 -6.28 13.55 0.46
N ASP A 112 -5.16 13.50 -0.27
CA ASP A 112 -3.84 13.35 0.34
C ASP A 112 -3.49 14.59 1.16
N GLN A 113 -3.20 14.39 2.44
CA GLN A 113 -2.86 15.44 3.39
C GLN A 113 -1.36 15.80 3.37
N ASN A 114 -0.51 14.96 2.79
CA ASN A 114 0.95 15.05 2.79
C ASN A 114 1.49 15.60 1.45
N LYS A 115 0.74 16.55 0.86
CA LYS A 115 1.14 17.22 -0.39
C LYS A 115 2.45 17.99 -0.19
N GLY A 116 3.44 17.71 -1.03
CA GLY A 116 4.78 18.29 -0.98
C GLY A 116 5.84 17.39 -0.35
N HIS A 117 5.46 16.22 0.19
CA HIS A 117 6.41 15.20 0.61
C HIS A 117 6.81 14.30 -0.57
N ASP A 118 8.01 13.71 -0.46
CA ASP A 118 8.50 12.73 -1.42
C ASP A 118 7.92 11.34 -1.11
N HIS A 119 6.99 10.89 -1.96
CA HIS A 119 6.35 9.59 -1.80
C HIS A 119 7.10 8.47 -2.52
N THR A 120 8.16 8.76 -3.29
CA THR A 120 8.89 7.74 -4.06
C THR A 120 9.59 6.71 -3.16
N PHE A 121 9.90 7.08 -1.92
CA PHE A 121 10.38 6.16 -0.89
C PHE A 121 9.49 4.92 -0.74
N PHE A 122 8.17 5.09 -0.85
CA PHE A 122 7.21 4.00 -0.67
C PHE A 122 7.27 2.96 -1.81
N ILE A 123 7.81 3.33 -2.97
CA ILE A 123 8.06 2.38 -4.06
C ILE A 123 9.10 1.35 -3.61
N GLN A 124 10.23 1.82 -3.08
CA GLN A 124 11.30 0.95 -2.66
C GLN A 124 10.92 0.16 -1.41
N LEU A 125 10.26 0.81 -0.44
CA LEU A 125 9.72 0.12 0.74
C LEU A 125 8.81 -1.06 0.36
N SER A 126 7.88 -0.85 -0.58
CA SER A 126 6.94 -1.90 -1.01
C SER A 126 7.66 -3.09 -1.66
N ARG A 127 8.86 -2.89 -2.22
CA ARG A 127 9.70 -3.98 -2.74
C ARG A 127 10.50 -4.65 -1.64
N ASP A 128 11.15 -3.85 -0.81
CA ASP A 128 12.05 -4.34 0.24
C ASP A 128 11.30 -5.16 1.29
N VAL A 129 10.05 -4.82 1.60
CA VAL A 129 9.22 -5.56 2.57
C VAL A 129 8.97 -7.00 2.15
N PHE A 130 8.89 -7.30 0.85
CA PHE A 130 8.67 -8.64 0.31
C PHE A 130 9.95 -9.26 -0.29
N ALA A 131 11.10 -8.62 -0.12
CA ALA A 131 12.38 -9.18 -0.54
C ALA A 131 12.78 -10.34 0.41
N ASP A 132 13.17 -11.48 -0.19
CA ASP A 132 13.67 -12.69 0.50
C ASP A 132 15.08 -12.50 1.08
#